data_AF-A0A2K9D6Z8-F1
#
_entry.id   AF-A0A2K9D6Z8-F1
#
_cell.length_a   1.000
_cell.length_b   1.000
_cell.length_c   1.000
_cell.angle_alpha   90.00
_cell.angle_beta   90.00
_cell.angle_gamma   90.00
#
_symmetry.space_group_name_H-M   'P 1'
#
loop_
_entity.id
_entity.type
_entity.pdbx_description
1 polymer ?
#
loop_
_entity_poly.entity_id
_entity_poly.type
_entity_poly.pdbx_seq_one_letter_code
_entity_poly.pdbx_strand_id
1 'polypeptide(L)'
;MRVSELSFPVALRLINTVAPFDGVRVAASDDALHAAGAFIVYDTGAGPQYGYIDTRLARDVRGRRWGMGLLYDVDPTASAENVRSPLDRRFRERAEVEFEDAGEL
;
A
#
# COMPACT_ATOMS: atom_id res chain seq x y z
N MET A 1 -17.17 4.79 -4.32
CA MET A 1 -16.73 3.47 -4.88
C MET A 1 -16.14 2.60 -3.77
N ARG A 2 -16.34 1.28 -3.76
CA ARG A 2 -15.73 0.39 -2.74
C ARG A 2 -14.25 0.15 -3.03
N VAL A 3 -13.45 -0.14 -2.01
CA VAL A 3 -12.01 -0.45 -2.17
C VAL A 3 -11.82 -1.68 -3.07
N SER A 4 -12.65 -2.71 -2.92
CA SER A 4 -12.58 -3.91 -3.77
C SER A 4 -12.94 -3.67 -5.25
N GLU A 5 -13.48 -2.51 -5.59
CA GLU A 5 -13.88 -2.13 -6.94
C GLU A 5 -12.85 -1.22 -7.62
N LEU A 6 -11.76 -0.87 -6.91
CA LEU A 6 -10.69 -0.05 -7.47
C LEU A 6 -9.85 -0.84 -8.49
N SER A 7 -9.23 -0.09 -9.41
CA SER A 7 -8.15 -0.61 -10.24
C SER A 7 -6.82 -0.47 -9.49
N PHE A 8 -5.92 -1.44 -9.64
CA PHE A 8 -4.61 -1.45 -8.98
C PHE A 8 -3.48 -1.62 -10.01
N PRO A 9 -3.19 -0.61 -10.84
CA PRO A 9 -2.27 -0.76 -11.97
C PRO A 9 -0.78 -0.67 -11.60
N VAL A 10 -0.43 -0.20 -10.40
CA VAL A 10 0.96 0.10 -10.03
C VAL A 10 1.57 -1.05 -9.23
N ALA A 11 2.69 -1.61 -9.67
CA ALA A 11 3.41 -2.64 -8.93
C ALA A 11 4.35 -2.01 -7.88
N LEU A 12 4.24 -2.41 -6.62
CA LEU A 12 5.19 -2.06 -5.57
C LEU A 12 5.74 -3.31 -4.90
N ARG A 13 6.96 -3.23 -4.39
CA ARG A 13 7.56 -4.28 -3.55
C ARG A 13 7.81 -3.71 -2.17
N LEU A 14 7.26 -4.35 -1.15
CA LEU A 14 7.55 -4.04 0.25
C LEU A 14 8.91 -4.63 0.62
N ILE A 15 9.74 -3.85 1.29
CA ILE A 15 11.09 -4.22 1.74
C ILE A 15 11.32 -3.70 3.16
N ASN A 16 12.35 -4.23 3.84
CA ASN A 16 12.76 -3.80 5.19
C ASN A 16 11.58 -3.75 6.17
N THR A 17 10.69 -4.73 6.07
CA THR A 17 9.51 -4.85 6.92
C THR A 17 9.49 -6.20 7.64
N VAL A 18 8.47 -6.45 8.43
CA VAL A 18 8.34 -7.71 9.20
C VAL A 18 7.52 -8.73 8.42
N ALA A 19 7.76 -10.03 8.67
CA ALA A 19 6.88 -11.08 8.19
C ALA A 19 5.43 -10.81 8.64
N PRO A 20 4.41 -11.03 7.78
CA PRO A 20 4.48 -11.67 6.47
C PRO A 20 4.73 -10.72 5.28
N PHE A 21 5.06 -9.44 5.51
CA PHE A 21 5.09 -8.40 4.47
C PHE A 21 6.45 -8.25 3.76
N ASP A 22 7.52 -8.81 4.33
CA ASP A 22 8.86 -8.62 3.78
C ASP A 22 9.02 -9.27 2.40
N GLY A 23 9.42 -8.48 1.41
CA GLY A 23 9.54 -8.89 0.01
C GLY A 23 8.21 -9.06 -0.73
N VAL A 24 7.06 -8.79 -0.10
CA VAL A 24 5.74 -8.95 -0.73
C VAL A 24 5.57 -7.95 -1.87
N ARG A 25 5.07 -8.44 -3.01
CA ARG A 25 4.61 -7.59 -4.11
C ARG A 25 3.15 -7.22 -3.90
N VAL A 26 2.84 -5.94 -4.04
CA VAL A 26 1.50 -5.39 -3.88
C VAL A 26 1.15 -4.62 -5.13
N ALA A 27 -0.14 -4.57 -5.45
CA ALA A 27 -0.66 -3.73 -6.52
C ALA A 27 -1.35 -2.51 -5.89
N ALA A 28 -0.97 -1.31 -6.31
CA ALA A 28 -1.45 -0.04 -5.77
C ALA A 28 -2.40 0.66 -6.75
N SER A 29 -3.39 1.33 -6.18
CA SER A 29 -4.43 2.07 -6.91
C SER A 29 -3.94 3.35 -7.57
N ASP A 30 -2.89 3.94 -7.02
CA ASP A 30 -2.21 5.12 -7.52
C ASP A 30 -0.72 5.04 -7.16
N ASP A 31 0.10 5.92 -7.72
CA ASP A 31 1.54 5.96 -7.47
C ASP A 31 1.84 6.51 -6.06
N ALA A 32 1.91 5.61 -5.08
CA ALA A 32 2.25 5.92 -3.69
C ALA A 32 3.65 6.56 -3.53
N LEU A 33 4.50 6.53 -4.56
CA LEU A 33 5.81 7.21 -4.56
C LEU A 33 5.70 8.70 -4.94
N HIS A 34 4.53 9.16 -5.40
CA HIS A 34 4.26 10.56 -5.74
C HIS A 34 3.06 11.16 -4.99
N ALA A 35 2.21 10.32 -4.39
CA ALA A 35 1.05 10.72 -3.59
C ALA A 35 1.31 10.60 -2.08
N ALA A 36 0.41 11.15 -1.27
CA ALA A 36 0.42 11.00 0.20
C ALA A 36 0.10 9.56 0.67
N GLY A 37 -0.36 8.69 -0.24
CA GLY A 37 -0.64 7.30 0.03
C GLY A 37 -1.47 6.66 -1.07
N ALA A 38 -1.67 5.35 -0.99
CA ALA A 38 -2.49 4.61 -1.96
C ALA A 38 -3.16 3.39 -1.32
N PHE A 39 -4.33 3.02 -1.82
CA PHE A 39 -4.87 1.68 -1.54
C PHE A 39 -4.04 0.64 -2.27
N ILE A 40 -3.85 -0.49 -1.61
CA ILE A 40 -3.16 -1.64 -2.15
C ILE A 40 -4.01 -2.90 -2.05
N VAL A 41 -3.73 -3.85 -2.94
CA VAL A 41 -4.14 -5.25 -2.83
C VAL A 41 -2.88 -6.13 -2.77
N TYR A 42 -2.90 -7.13 -1.90
CA TYR A 42 -1.79 -8.05 -1.69
C TYR A 42 -2.28 -9.43 -1.26
N ASP A 43 -1.44 -10.45 -1.37
CA ASP A 43 -1.75 -11.81 -0.94
C ASP A 43 -0.57 -12.39 -0.15
N THR A 44 -0.80 -12.71 1.13
CA THR A 44 0.17 -13.38 2.00
C THR A 44 -0.10 -14.88 2.16
N GLY A 45 -0.88 -15.49 1.26
CA GLY A 45 -1.26 -16.91 1.25
C GLY A 45 -2.66 -17.22 1.79
N ALA A 46 -3.47 -16.20 2.09
CA ALA A 46 -4.86 -16.35 2.57
C ALA A 46 -5.90 -15.86 1.55
N GLY A 47 -5.45 -15.43 0.36
CA GLY A 47 -6.28 -14.77 -0.64
C GLY A 47 -6.10 -13.25 -0.63
N PRO A 48 -6.82 -12.53 -1.50
CA PRO A 48 -6.63 -11.10 -1.69
C PRO A 48 -7.03 -10.33 -0.43
N GLN A 49 -6.09 -9.54 0.07
CA GLN A 49 -6.24 -8.63 1.19
C GLN A 49 -6.10 -7.20 0.68
N TYR A 50 -6.76 -6.26 1.36
CA TYR A 50 -6.76 -4.85 0.99
C TYR A 50 -6.10 -4.05 2.10
N GLY A 51 -5.33 -3.05 1.69
CA GLY A 51 -4.65 -2.18 2.62
C GLY A 51 -4.56 -0.75 2.13
N TYR A 52 -3.97 0.10 2.96
CA TYR A 52 -3.61 1.46 2.63
C TYR A 52 -2.18 1.73 3.10
N ILE A 53 -1.34 2.26 2.21
CA ILE A 53 -0.02 2.77 2.55
C ILE A 53 -0.15 4.28 2.74
N ASP A 54 0.11 4.76 3.95
CA ASP A 54 0.28 6.19 4.26
C ASP A 54 1.75 6.58 4.03
N THR A 55 2.02 7.22 2.91
CA THR A 55 3.39 7.55 2.48
C THR A 55 3.90 8.75 3.27
N ARG A 56 4.95 8.52 4.08
CA ARG A 56 5.63 9.57 4.85
C ARG A 56 6.75 10.23 4.07
N LEU A 57 7.45 9.44 3.26
CA LEU A 57 8.61 9.90 2.50
C LEU A 57 8.68 9.13 1.19
N ALA A 58 8.94 9.82 0.08
CA ALA A 58 9.28 9.21 -1.19
C ALA A 58 10.45 9.94 -1.84
N ARG A 59 11.36 9.19 -2.47
CA ARG A 59 12.58 9.71 -3.10
C ARG A 59 12.96 8.87 -4.32
N ASP A 60 13.58 9.52 -5.29
CA ASP A 60 14.36 8.85 -6.32
C ASP A 60 15.83 8.80 -5.89
N VAL A 61 16.38 7.59 -5.75
CA VAL A 61 17.79 7.37 -5.44
C VAL A 61 18.43 6.58 -6.57
N ARG A 62 19.26 7.26 -7.37
CA ARG A 62 20.04 6.67 -8.46
C ARG A 62 19.18 5.89 -9.48
N GLY A 63 18.01 6.43 -9.85
CA GLY A 63 17.11 5.81 -10.82
C GLY A 63 16.27 4.67 -10.25
N ARG A 64 16.25 4.51 -8.92
CA ARG A 64 15.35 3.61 -8.21
C ARG A 64 14.46 4.44 -7.30
N ARG A 65 13.15 4.33 -7.53
CA ARG A 65 12.13 5.01 -6.73
C ARG A 65 11.86 4.22 -5.46
N TRP A 66 11.93 4.88 -4.33
CA TRP A 66 11.78 4.29 -3.00
C TRP A 66 10.90 5.19 -2.12
N GLY A 67 10.13 4.58 -1.23
CA GLY A 67 9.30 5.26 -0.25
C GLY A 67 9.27 4.55 1.09
N MET A 68 8.81 5.26 2.10
CA MET A 68 8.60 4.78 3.45
C MET A 68 7.25 5.27 3.96
N GLY A 69 6.53 4.40 4.66
CA GLY A 69 5.18 4.69 5.12
C GLY A 69 4.67 3.69 6.16
N LEU A 70 3.41 3.86 6.53
CA LEU A 70 2.68 2.91 7.37
C LEU A 70 1.69 2.11 6.55
N LEU A 71 1.67 0.80 6.76
CA LEU A 71 0.70 -0.11 6.17
C LEU A 71 -0.45 -0.36 7.15
N TYR A 72 -1.68 -0.23 6.66
CA TYR A 72 -2.91 -0.53 7.38
C TYR A 72 -3.74 -1.58 6.62
N ASP A 73 -4.38 -2.50 7.34
CA ASP A 73 -5.44 -3.36 6.76
C ASP A 73 -6.72 -2.54 6.51
N VAL A 74 -7.43 -2.82 5.42
CA VAL A 74 -8.67 -2.15 5.02
C VAL A 74 -9.77 -3.17 4.70
N ASP A 75 -11.00 -2.89 5.14
CA ASP A 75 -12.17 -3.70 4.78
C ASP A 75 -12.49 -3.53 3.28
N PRO A 76 -12.66 -4.63 2.51
CA PRO A 76 -12.94 -4.55 1.07
C PRO A 76 -14.21 -3.75 0.73
N THR A 77 -15.19 -3.70 1.64
CA THR A 77 -16.46 -2.99 1.47
C THR A 77 -16.39 -1.52 1.85
N ALA A 78 -15.25 -1.05 2.40
CA ALA A 78 -15.06 0.34 2.76
C ALA A 78 -15.17 1.25 1.52
N SER A 79 -15.75 2.45 1.72
CA SER A 79 -15.79 3.47 0.67
C SER A 79 -14.42 4.15 0.56
N ALA A 80 -13.80 4.10 -0.61
CA ALA A 80 -12.50 4.73 -0.88
C ALA A 80 -12.53 6.26 -0.66
N GLU A 81 -13.68 6.90 -0.89
CA GLU A 81 -13.86 8.36 -0.75
C GLU A 81 -13.88 8.83 0.71
N ASN A 82 -14.16 7.94 1.66
CA ASN A 82 -14.24 8.24 3.08
C ASN A 82 -12.91 8.05 3.82
N VAL A 83 -11.90 7.47 3.17
CA VAL A 83 -10.56 7.27 3.74
C VAL A 83 -9.74 8.55 3.52
N ARG A 84 -10.15 9.65 4.15
CA ARG A 84 -9.48 10.95 4.01
C ARG A 84 -8.49 11.27 5.13
N SER A 85 -8.30 10.40 6.11
CA SER A 85 -7.37 10.64 7.22
C SER A 85 -7.11 9.37 8.04
N PRO A 86 -5.95 9.19 8.70
CA PRO A 86 -5.55 7.96 9.40
C PRO A 86 -6.32 7.66 10.70
N LEU A 87 -7.56 8.14 10.87
CA LEU A 87 -8.24 8.20 12.17
C LEU A 87 -9.63 7.60 12.23
N ASP A 88 -10.06 6.84 11.22
CA ASP A 88 -11.22 5.97 11.43
C ASP A 88 -10.75 4.72 12.19
N ARG A 89 -11.36 4.42 13.33
CA ARG A 89 -10.99 3.39 14.34
C ARG A 89 -10.97 1.93 13.84
N ARG A 90 -10.93 1.75 12.52
CA ARG A 90 -11.03 0.50 11.76
C ARG A 90 -9.72 0.14 11.06
N PHE A 91 -8.77 1.07 10.98
CA PHE A 91 -7.46 0.85 10.39
C PHE A 91 -6.52 0.33 11.48
N ARG A 92 -6.16 -0.95 11.38
CA ARG A 92 -5.15 -1.55 12.26
C ARG A 92 -3.80 -1.38 11.58
N GLU A 93 -2.93 -0.56 12.15
CA GLU A 93 -1.53 -0.49 11.72
C GLU A 93 -0.93 -1.89 11.79
N ARG A 94 -0.25 -2.29 10.71
CA ARG A 94 0.35 -3.62 10.58
C ARG A 94 1.85 -3.57 10.65
N ALA A 95 2.44 -2.61 9.94
CA ALA A 95 3.88 -2.49 9.82
C ALA A 95 4.24 -1.08 9.37
N GLU A 96 5.41 -0.63 9.82
CA GLU A 96 6.19 0.32 9.06
C GLU A 96 6.82 -0.41 7.88
N VAL A 97 6.74 0.21 6.71
CA VAL A 97 7.19 -0.40 5.45
C VAL A 97 8.10 0.57 4.72
N GLU A 98 9.15 0.02 4.14
CA GLU A 98 9.76 0.61 2.97
C GLU A 98 9.16 -0.06 1.73
N PHE A 99 9.09 0.67 0.64
CA PHE A 99 8.58 0.14 -0.62
C PHE A 99 9.29 0.78 -1.80
N GLU A 100 9.41 0.02 -2.88
CA GLU A 100 9.99 0.49 -4.11
C GLU A 100 9.15 0.06 -5.30
N ASP A 101 9.35 0.72 -6.42
CA ASP A 101 8.78 0.33 -7.70
C ASP A 101 9.19 -1.12 -8.03
N ALA A 102 8.21 -1.98 -8.30
CA ALA A 102 8.43 -3.37 -8.66
C ALA A 102 8.50 -3.62 -10.17
N GLY A 103 8.39 -2.57 -10.99
CA GLY A 103 8.35 -2.64 -12.45
C GLY A 103 6.93 -2.89 -12.98
N GLU A 104 6.83 -3.61 -14.09
CA GLU A 104 5.53 -3.99 -14.69
C GLU A 104 4.92 -5.20 -13.95
N LEU A 105 3.59 -5.20 -13.80
CA LEU A 105 2.78 -6.31 -13.26
C LEU A 105 2.64 -7.46 -14.27
#